data_AF-A0A1D3DAI8-F1
#
_entry.id   AF-A0A1D3DAI8-F1
#
_cell.length_a   1.000
_cell.length_b   1.000
_cell.length_c   1.000
_cell.angle_alpha   90.00
_cell.angle_beta   90.00
_cell.angle_gamma   90.00
#
_symmetry.space_group_name_H-M   'P 1'
#
loop_
_entity.id
_entity.type
_entity.pdbx_description
1 polymer ?
#
loop_
_entity_poly.entity_id
_entity_poly.type
_entity_poly.pdbx_seq_one_letter_code
_entity_poly.pdbx_strand_id
1 'polypeptide(L)'
;MATPAAGTGALEDSHVEGSGSAFGSLFDACLKAFLQEHSSFLLLPHCMGIMALERPEQIPDRLPRLRESQMYLLEYLQSLESAELLGKDECNRLECLLDAVADPSKPPASSTKNLDPATTKLIEAAREEKQLTTAIKAMLSQKASREASWDSEEERRLSLSLLQLCAKESFKQLDFIKQRSREDVRNFLRSRAFQPAHNLPTMSLAECADIEMETETKKIGAAKPKVVVEFPTGEAWQAAKEEKEMEARKWDDWKDEHPKGSGNKMCNRG
;
A
#
# COMPACT_ATOMS: atom_id res chain seq x y z
N MET A 1 53.71 -23.25 5.74
CA MET A 1 53.31 -24.37 4.86
C MET A 1 51.80 -24.52 4.96
N ALA A 2 51.16 -24.76 3.81
CA ALA A 2 49.73 -24.98 3.55
C ALA A 2 48.85 -23.73 3.35
N THR A 3 48.81 -23.24 2.10
CA THR A 3 47.56 -22.94 1.36
C THR A 3 46.79 -24.25 1.09
N PRO A 4 45.45 -24.26 0.95
CA PRO A 4 44.71 -23.87 -0.28
C PRO A 4 43.32 -23.23 0.06
N ALA A 5 42.37 -22.85 -0.80
CA ALA A 5 42.19 -22.66 -2.24
C ALA A 5 40.99 -21.70 -2.40
N ALA A 6 40.94 -21.04 -3.56
CA ALA A 6 39.89 -20.12 -3.98
C ALA A 6 38.50 -20.78 -4.04
N GLY A 7 37.49 -20.04 -3.58
CA GLY A 7 36.07 -20.30 -3.82
C GLY A 7 35.41 -19.03 -4.36
N THR A 8 35.49 -18.85 -5.67
CA THR A 8 34.71 -17.86 -6.43
C THR A 8 33.23 -18.19 -6.30
N GLY A 9 32.49 -17.43 -5.48
CA GLY A 9 31.04 -17.48 -5.46
C GLY A 9 30.48 -16.79 -6.70
N ALA A 10 30.18 -17.58 -7.73
CA ALA A 10 29.37 -17.16 -8.85
C ALA A 10 27.96 -16.83 -8.33
N LEU A 11 27.49 -15.62 -8.60
CA LEU A 11 26.07 -15.31 -8.60
C LEU A 11 25.43 -16.16 -9.71
N GLU A 12 24.73 -17.22 -9.31
CA GLU A 12 23.79 -17.90 -10.19
C GLU A 12 22.55 -17.00 -10.35
N ASP A 13 22.47 -16.35 -11.51
CA ASP A 13 21.24 -15.80 -12.04
C ASP A 13 20.22 -16.95 -12.18
N SER A 14 19.31 -17.04 -11.22
CA SER A 14 18.12 -17.87 -11.34
C SER A 14 17.19 -17.21 -12.35
N HIS A 15 17.34 -17.63 -13.60
CA HIS A 15 16.41 -17.36 -14.68
C HIS A 15 15.06 -18.00 -14.30
N VAL A 16 14.12 -17.16 -13.81
CA VAL A 16 12.73 -17.57 -13.62
C VAL A 16 12.06 -17.56 -15.00
N GLU A 17 12.26 -18.64 -15.75
CA GLU A 17 11.36 -18.99 -16.84
C GLU A 17 10.04 -19.47 -16.24
N GLY A 18 8.98 -18.71 -16.44
CA GLY A 18 7.65 -19.17 -16.12
C GLY A 18 6.63 -18.06 -16.12
N SER A 19 5.68 -18.15 -17.06
CA SER A 19 4.39 -17.42 -17.15
C SER A 19 4.28 -16.14 -17.99
N GLY A 20 5.36 -15.38 -18.25
CA GLY A 20 5.27 -14.14 -19.04
C GLY A 20 5.09 -14.29 -20.57
N SER A 21 5.42 -15.46 -21.12
CA SER A 21 5.51 -15.69 -22.58
C SER A 21 4.14 -15.86 -23.29
N ALA A 22 3.17 -16.46 -22.61
CA ALA A 22 1.86 -16.73 -23.22
C ALA A 22 1.00 -15.47 -23.36
N PHE A 23 1.10 -14.54 -22.41
CA PHE A 23 0.37 -13.28 -22.46
C PHE A 23 1.05 -12.28 -23.41
N GLY A 24 2.40 -12.22 -23.40
CA GLY A 24 3.17 -11.35 -24.29
C GLY A 24 3.00 -11.69 -25.77
N SER A 25 2.91 -12.97 -26.14
CA SER A 25 2.71 -13.39 -27.54
C SER A 25 1.27 -13.15 -28.04
N LEU A 26 0.26 -13.34 -27.19
CA LEU A 26 -1.13 -12.98 -27.49
C LEU A 26 -1.31 -11.47 -27.58
N PHE A 27 -0.63 -10.71 -26.71
CA PHE A 27 -0.63 -9.25 -26.73
C PHE A 27 0.05 -8.71 -27.98
N ASP A 28 1.23 -9.22 -28.38
CA ASP A 28 1.95 -8.74 -29.57
C ASP A 28 1.22 -9.08 -30.88
N ALA A 29 0.56 -10.25 -30.94
CA ALA A 29 -0.30 -10.64 -32.06
C ALA A 29 -1.56 -9.75 -32.13
N CYS A 30 -2.18 -9.45 -30.98
CA CYS A 30 -3.30 -8.52 -30.90
C CYS A 30 -2.87 -7.09 -31.25
N LEU A 31 -1.72 -6.60 -30.76
CA LEU A 31 -1.21 -5.25 -30.97
C LEU A 31 -0.83 -4.99 -32.45
N LYS A 32 -0.29 -6.00 -33.14
CA LYS A 32 -0.03 -5.91 -34.58
C LYS A 32 -1.32 -5.89 -35.42
N ALA A 33 -2.35 -6.64 -35.01
CA ALA A 33 -3.68 -6.55 -35.62
C ALA A 33 -4.42 -5.24 -35.23
N PHE A 34 -4.09 -4.66 -34.07
CA PHE A 34 -4.69 -3.47 -33.48
C PHE A 34 -4.47 -2.18 -34.28
N LEU A 35 -3.29 -2.05 -34.89
CA LEU A 35 -2.88 -0.84 -35.62
C LEU A 35 -3.53 -0.68 -37.00
N GLN A 36 -4.32 -1.66 -37.45
CA GLN A 36 -4.87 -1.68 -38.82
C GLN A 36 -6.34 -1.22 -38.93
N GLU A 37 -7.13 -1.20 -37.84
CA GLU A 37 -8.59 -0.95 -37.94
C GLU A 37 -9.21 -0.13 -36.78
N HIS A 38 -10.11 0.80 -37.14
CA HIS A 38 -10.65 1.85 -36.27
C HIS A 38 -11.49 1.37 -35.07
N SER A 39 -12.01 0.14 -35.07
CA SER A 39 -12.78 -0.39 -33.92
C SER A 39 -11.90 -0.82 -32.74
N SER A 40 -10.60 -0.99 -32.97
CA SER A 40 -9.67 -1.54 -31.99
C SER A 40 -9.29 -0.53 -30.91
N PHE A 41 -9.27 0.78 -31.22
CA PHE A 41 -8.88 1.84 -30.27
C PHE A 41 -9.65 1.82 -28.94
N LEU A 42 -10.86 1.27 -28.93
CA LEU A 42 -11.65 1.10 -27.71
C LEU A 42 -10.95 0.20 -26.67
N LEU A 43 -10.08 -0.74 -27.05
CA LEU A 43 -9.35 -1.56 -26.06
C LEU A 43 -8.12 -0.87 -25.48
N LEU A 44 -7.69 0.28 -26.01
CA LEU A 44 -6.46 0.94 -25.59
C LEU A 44 -6.45 1.24 -24.08
N PRO A 45 -7.50 1.83 -23.48
CA PRO A 45 -7.50 2.09 -22.04
C PRO A 45 -7.47 0.78 -21.23
N HIS A 46 -8.12 -0.29 -21.71
CA HIS A 46 -8.03 -1.61 -21.07
C HIS A 46 -6.57 -2.11 -21.03
N CYS A 47 -5.87 -2.08 -22.16
CA CYS A 47 -4.46 -2.50 -22.23
C CYS A 47 -3.57 -1.66 -21.30
N MET A 48 -3.76 -0.34 -21.25
CA MET A 48 -3.05 0.55 -20.32
C MET A 48 -3.29 0.17 -18.86
N GLY A 49 -4.54 -0.17 -18.51
CA GLY A 49 -4.92 -0.62 -17.18
C GLY A 49 -4.20 -1.91 -16.75
N ILE A 50 -4.09 -2.89 -17.64
CA ILE A 50 -3.37 -4.15 -17.38
C ILE A 50 -1.86 -3.92 -17.28
N MET A 51 -1.26 -3.14 -18.19
CA MET A 51 0.16 -2.80 -18.13
C MET A 51 0.53 -2.04 -16.84
N ALA A 52 -0.39 -1.26 -16.28
CA ALA A 52 -0.18 -0.65 -14.98
C ALA A 52 -0.12 -1.69 -13.84
N LEU A 53 -0.85 -2.81 -13.93
CA LEU A 53 -0.87 -3.87 -12.90
C LEU A 53 0.34 -4.82 -12.96
N GLU A 54 0.89 -5.08 -14.15
CA GLU A 54 1.96 -6.06 -14.36
C GLU A 54 3.36 -5.55 -14.01
N ARG A 55 3.55 -4.24 -13.84
CA ARG A 55 4.87 -3.66 -13.52
C ARG A 55 5.34 -4.12 -12.13
N PRO A 56 6.58 -4.66 -11.98
CA PRO A 56 7.10 -5.09 -10.68
C PRO A 56 7.26 -3.91 -9.71
N GLU A 57 6.83 -4.07 -8.46
CA GLU A 57 6.63 -2.95 -7.54
C GLU A 57 7.49 -2.98 -6.27
N GLN A 58 7.84 -1.78 -5.80
CA GLN A 58 8.21 -1.51 -4.41
C GLN A 58 6.95 -1.08 -3.64
N ILE A 59 6.86 -1.43 -2.35
CA ILE A 59 5.68 -1.22 -1.50
C ILE A 59 5.10 0.22 -1.52
N PRO A 60 5.88 1.33 -1.51
CA PRO A 60 5.31 2.68 -1.45
C PRO A 60 4.56 3.09 -2.73
N ASP A 61 4.91 2.55 -3.88
CA ASP A 61 4.36 2.97 -5.18
C ASP A 61 3.13 2.16 -5.61
N ARG A 62 2.73 1.16 -4.81
CA ARG A 62 1.63 0.25 -5.14
C ARG A 62 0.27 0.94 -5.16
N LEU A 63 -0.05 1.75 -4.15
CA LEU A 63 -1.36 2.41 -4.08
C LEU A 63 -1.61 3.40 -5.25
N PRO A 64 -0.70 4.32 -5.60
CA PRO A 64 -0.92 5.21 -6.73
C PRO A 64 -1.03 4.45 -8.06
N ARG A 65 -0.31 3.33 -8.22
CA ARG A 65 -0.39 2.51 -9.44
C ARG A 65 -1.71 1.74 -9.55
N LEU A 66 -2.24 1.23 -8.44
CA LEU A 66 -3.58 0.64 -8.40
C LEU A 66 -4.66 1.68 -8.76
N ARG A 67 -4.47 2.94 -8.35
CA ARG A 67 -5.36 4.05 -8.74
C ARG A 67 -5.24 4.40 -10.21
N GLU A 68 -4.02 4.45 -10.74
CA GLU A 68 -3.76 4.65 -12.17
C GLU A 68 -4.44 3.56 -13.02
N SER A 69 -4.25 2.29 -12.66
CA SER A 69 -4.93 1.17 -13.33
C SER A 69 -6.45 1.27 -13.23
N GLN A 70 -6.98 1.60 -12.03
CA GLN A 70 -8.43 1.79 -11.83
C GLN A 70 -9.00 2.86 -12.76
N MET A 71 -8.29 3.97 -12.98
CA MET A 71 -8.72 5.03 -13.89
C MET A 71 -8.84 4.53 -15.32
N TYR A 72 -7.79 3.88 -15.85
CA TYR A 72 -7.80 3.37 -17.23
C TYR A 72 -8.90 2.33 -17.46
N LEU A 73 -9.15 1.44 -16.48
CA LEU A 73 -10.21 0.44 -16.56
C LEU A 73 -11.61 1.07 -16.51
N LEU A 74 -11.81 2.13 -15.72
CA LEU A 74 -13.09 2.84 -15.67
C LEU A 74 -13.33 3.65 -16.95
N GLU A 75 -12.30 4.30 -17.48
CA GLU A 75 -12.36 4.99 -18.77
C GLU A 75 -12.73 4.04 -19.91
N TYR A 76 -12.16 2.83 -19.90
CA TYR A 76 -12.53 1.77 -20.84
C TYR A 76 -14.02 1.43 -20.76
N LEU A 77 -14.54 1.16 -19.55
CA LEU A 77 -15.93 0.78 -19.36
C LEU A 77 -16.90 1.91 -19.73
N GLN A 78 -16.54 3.16 -19.42
CA GLN A 78 -17.29 4.34 -19.84
C GLN A 78 -17.32 4.49 -21.37
N SER A 79 -16.19 4.18 -22.03
CA SER A 79 -16.13 4.17 -23.49
C SER A 79 -17.06 3.11 -24.09
N LEU A 80 -17.14 1.92 -23.48
CA LEU A 80 -18.08 0.86 -23.89
C LEU A 80 -19.55 1.20 -23.63
N GLU A 81 -19.85 1.86 -22.52
CA GLU A 81 -21.19 2.37 -22.21
C GLU A 81 -21.63 3.40 -23.26
N SER A 82 -20.76 4.35 -23.61
CA SER A 82 -21.04 5.34 -24.65
C SER A 82 -21.25 4.73 -26.04
N ALA A 83 -20.69 3.54 -26.27
CA ALA A 83 -20.86 2.75 -27.49
C ALA A 83 -22.06 1.80 -27.44
N GLU A 84 -22.86 1.80 -26.36
CA GLU A 84 -24.02 0.93 -26.13
C GLU A 84 -23.68 -0.58 -26.19
N LEU A 85 -22.43 -0.94 -25.89
CA LEU A 85 -21.96 -2.33 -25.92
C LEU A 85 -22.15 -3.06 -24.58
N LEU A 86 -22.54 -2.32 -23.54
CA LEU A 86 -22.64 -2.79 -22.17
C LEU A 86 -24.09 -3.16 -21.82
N GLY A 87 -24.29 -4.28 -21.12
CA GLY A 87 -25.62 -4.69 -20.66
C GLY A 87 -26.15 -3.79 -19.54
N LYS A 88 -27.47 -3.76 -19.33
CA LYS A 88 -28.09 -2.92 -18.28
C LYS A 88 -27.56 -3.20 -16.87
N ASP A 89 -27.31 -4.47 -16.55
CA ASP A 89 -26.76 -4.86 -15.25
C ASP A 89 -25.31 -4.41 -15.08
N GLU A 90 -24.54 -4.42 -16.18
CA GLU A 90 -23.16 -3.96 -16.22
C GLU A 90 -23.06 -2.43 -16.15
N CYS A 91 -23.98 -1.69 -16.78
CA CYS A 91 -24.12 -0.24 -16.61
C CYS A 91 -24.43 0.13 -15.15
N ASN A 92 -25.44 -0.50 -14.53
CA ASN A 92 -25.76 -0.26 -13.11
C ASN A 92 -24.54 -0.56 -12.21
N ARG A 93 -23.76 -1.58 -12.54
CA ARG A 93 -22.53 -1.93 -11.83
C ARG A 93 -21.45 -0.86 -12.01
N LEU A 94 -21.28 -0.34 -13.23
CA LEU A 94 -20.34 0.74 -13.54
C LEU A 94 -20.70 2.01 -12.78
N GLU A 95 -21.97 2.43 -12.79
CA GLU A 95 -22.46 3.58 -12.03
C GLU A 95 -22.13 3.45 -10.54
N CYS A 96 -22.40 2.28 -9.95
CA CYS A 96 -22.04 2.02 -8.54
C CYS A 96 -20.53 2.12 -8.27
N LEU A 97 -19.68 1.74 -9.23
CA LEU A 97 -18.22 1.85 -9.12
C LEU A 97 -17.77 3.31 -9.24
N LEU A 98 -18.33 4.07 -10.17
CA LEU A 98 -18.06 5.50 -10.34
C LEU A 98 -18.46 6.29 -9.09
N ASP A 99 -19.64 6.03 -8.54
CA ASP A 99 -20.11 6.62 -7.28
C ASP A 99 -19.15 6.34 -6.12
N ALA A 100 -18.67 5.10 -6.01
CA ALA A 100 -17.74 4.70 -4.95
C ALA A 100 -16.35 5.34 -5.07
N VAL A 101 -15.95 5.70 -6.30
CA VAL A 101 -14.69 6.43 -6.55
C VAL A 101 -14.88 7.94 -6.29
N ALA A 102 -16.03 8.49 -6.68
CA ALA A 102 -16.36 9.90 -6.48
C ALA A 102 -16.54 10.26 -5.00
N ASP A 103 -17.21 9.39 -4.23
CA ASP A 103 -17.40 9.56 -2.79
C ASP A 103 -16.96 8.31 -2.02
N PRO A 104 -15.68 8.25 -1.58
CA PRO A 104 -15.17 7.12 -0.80
C PRO A 104 -15.73 7.07 0.63
N SER A 105 -16.41 8.13 1.10
CA SER A 105 -17.00 8.21 2.45
C SER A 105 -18.41 7.63 2.51
N LYS A 106 -19.11 7.59 1.36
CA LYS A 106 -20.44 7.02 1.24
C LYS A 106 -20.36 5.51 1.51
N PRO A 107 -21.08 4.98 2.50
CA PRO A 107 -21.14 3.54 2.69
C PRO A 107 -21.67 2.91 1.41
N PRO A 108 -21.12 1.77 0.95
CA PRO A 108 -21.60 1.12 -0.25
C PRO A 108 -23.11 0.92 -0.09
N ALA A 109 -23.91 1.49 -0.99
CA ALA A 109 -25.34 1.30 -1.02
C ALA A 109 -25.57 -0.21 -0.86
N SER A 110 -26.30 -0.58 0.20
CA SER A 110 -26.36 -1.94 0.72
C SER A 110 -26.39 -2.95 -0.42
N SER A 111 -25.29 -3.65 -0.67
CA SER A 111 -25.35 -4.85 -1.49
C SER A 111 -26.08 -5.85 -0.64
N THR A 112 -27.39 -5.89 -0.85
CA THR A 112 -28.29 -6.78 -0.15
C THR A 112 -27.82 -8.20 -0.38
N LYS A 113 -27.65 -8.90 0.74
CA LYS A 113 -27.70 -10.36 0.91
C LYS A 113 -26.39 -11.10 0.69
N ASN A 114 -25.74 -11.41 1.83
CA ASN A 114 -25.36 -12.81 2.09
C ASN A 114 -26.55 -13.68 1.71
N LEU A 115 -26.43 -14.55 0.72
CA LEU A 115 -27.32 -15.70 0.50
C LEU A 115 -26.73 -16.51 -0.67
N ASP A 116 -26.87 -17.83 -0.55
CA ASP A 116 -26.24 -18.86 -1.37
C ASP A 116 -26.62 -18.99 -2.87
N PRO A 117 -27.51 -18.19 -3.54
CA PRO A 117 -27.60 -18.17 -5.01
C PRO A 117 -26.49 -17.39 -5.73
N ALA A 118 -25.52 -16.79 -5.02
CA ALA A 118 -24.40 -16.09 -5.64
C ALA A 118 -23.44 -17.06 -6.37
N THR A 119 -23.33 -18.31 -5.90
CA THR A 119 -22.42 -19.30 -6.49
C THR A 119 -22.87 -19.74 -7.89
N THR A 120 -24.17 -19.96 -8.12
CA THR A 120 -24.68 -20.38 -9.44
C THR A 120 -24.48 -19.28 -10.49
N LYS A 121 -24.77 -18.02 -10.14
CA LYS A 121 -24.54 -16.87 -11.04
C LYS A 121 -23.06 -16.65 -11.35
N LEU A 122 -22.18 -16.83 -10.35
CA LEU A 122 -20.73 -16.77 -10.56
C LEU A 122 -20.23 -17.91 -11.45
N ILE A 123 -20.77 -19.12 -11.27
CA ILE A 123 -20.44 -20.29 -12.12
C ILE A 123 -20.90 -20.06 -13.55
N GLU A 124 -22.10 -19.50 -13.76
CA GLU A 124 -22.63 -19.14 -15.07
C GLU A 124 -21.77 -18.06 -15.74
N ALA A 125 -21.47 -16.97 -15.05
CA ALA A 125 -20.59 -15.91 -15.56
C ALA A 125 -19.20 -16.43 -15.94
N ALA A 126 -18.60 -17.30 -15.11
CA ALA A 126 -17.33 -17.95 -15.40
C ALA A 126 -17.42 -18.91 -16.59
N ARG A 127 -18.57 -19.55 -16.80
CA ARG A 127 -18.81 -20.42 -17.96
C ARG A 127 -18.91 -19.60 -19.25
N GLU A 128 -19.65 -18.50 -19.23
CA GLU A 128 -19.78 -17.61 -20.39
C GLU A 128 -18.45 -17.00 -20.82
N GLU A 129 -17.63 -16.57 -19.87
CA GLU A 129 -16.29 -16.08 -20.16
C GLU A 129 -15.39 -17.17 -20.75
N LYS A 130 -15.45 -18.40 -20.22
CA LYS A 130 -14.77 -19.55 -20.82
C LYS A 130 -15.26 -19.80 -22.25
N GLN A 131 -16.56 -19.68 -22.50
CA GLN A 131 -17.10 -19.78 -23.85
C GLN A 131 -16.55 -18.70 -24.77
N LEU A 132 -16.52 -17.43 -24.34
CA LEU A 132 -15.94 -16.32 -25.10
C LEU A 132 -14.45 -16.54 -25.40
N THR A 133 -13.65 -16.91 -24.40
CA THR A 133 -12.22 -17.18 -24.60
C THR A 133 -11.97 -18.35 -25.55
N THR A 134 -12.74 -19.44 -25.44
CA THR A 134 -12.63 -20.58 -26.37
C THR A 134 -13.05 -20.21 -27.78
N ALA A 135 -14.12 -19.43 -27.95
CA ALA A 135 -14.60 -18.95 -29.23
C ALA A 135 -13.57 -18.02 -29.90
N ILE A 136 -13.01 -17.06 -29.16
CA ILE A 136 -11.96 -16.15 -29.64
C ILE A 136 -10.72 -16.93 -30.06
N LYS A 137 -10.26 -17.89 -29.26
CA LYS A 137 -9.11 -18.75 -29.61
C LYS A 137 -9.37 -19.55 -30.88
N ALA A 138 -10.58 -20.07 -31.06
CA ALA A 138 -10.96 -20.78 -32.28
C ALA A 138 -10.94 -19.86 -33.51
N MET A 139 -11.51 -18.65 -33.39
CA MET A 139 -11.48 -17.62 -34.44
C MET A 139 -10.04 -17.21 -34.79
N LEU A 140 -9.18 -16.95 -33.80
CA LEU A 140 -7.77 -16.61 -34.04
C LEU A 140 -6.98 -17.77 -34.66
N SER A 141 -7.25 -19.01 -34.28
CA SER A 141 -6.63 -20.19 -34.89
C SER A 141 -7.06 -20.37 -36.35
N GLN A 142 -8.33 -20.09 -36.66
CA GLN A 142 -8.83 -20.03 -38.02
C GLN A 142 -8.15 -18.90 -38.81
N LYS A 143 -7.86 -17.75 -38.17
CA LYS A 143 -7.10 -16.65 -38.78
C LYS A 143 -5.69 -17.05 -39.16
N ALA A 144 -5.01 -17.74 -38.26
CA ALA A 144 -3.63 -18.16 -38.48
C ALA A 144 -3.50 -19.23 -39.59
N SER A 145 -4.52 -20.07 -39.77
CA SER A 145 -4.51 -21.12 -40.80
C SER A 145 -4.97 -20.63 -42.18
N ARG A 146 -5.86 -19.64 -42.23
CA ARG A 146 -6.34 -19.02 -43.46
C ARG A 146 -5.53 -17.74 -43.71
N GLU A 147 -4.50 -17.86 -44.53
CA GLU A 147 -3.66 -16.73 -44.97
C GLU A 147 -4.42 -15.72 -45.85
N ALA A 148 -5.68 -16.01 -46.19
CA ALA A 148 -6.58 -15.11 -46.88
C ALA A 148 -7.12 -14.02 -45.94
N SER A 149 -7.18 -12.79 -46.46
CA SER A 149 -7.84 -11.65 -45.83
C SER A 149 -9.21 -12.06 -45.32
N TRP A 150 -9.49 -11.74 -44.05
CA TRP A 150 -10.80 -12.01 -43.48
C TRP A 150 -11.85 -11.12 -44.14
N ASP A 151 -13.10 -11.60 -44.12
CA ASP A 151 -14.22 -10.75 -44.47
C ASP A 151 -14.45 -9.74 -43.35
N SER A 152 -14.82 -8.50 -43.71
CA SER A 152 -15.08 -7.41 -42.76
C SER A 152 -16.09 -7.77 -41.66
N GLU A 153 -16.99 -8.73 -41.93
CA GLU A 153 -17.94 -9.26 -40.96
C GLU A 153 -17.29 -10.16 -39.89
N GLU A 154 -16.34 -11.02 -40.27
CA GLU A 154 -15.64 -11.91 -39.34
C GLU A 154 -14.73 -11.10 -38.41
N GLU A 155 -14.07 -10.07 -38.94
CA GLU A 155 -13.21 -9.16 -38.18
C GLU A 155 -14.00 -8.35 -37.16
N ARG A 156 -15.16 -7.84 -37.57
CA ARG A 156 -16.11 -7.16 -36.67
C ARG A 156 -16.61 -8.09 -35.58
N ARG A 157 -16.95 -9.35 -35.90
CA ARG A 157 -17.41 -10.34 -34.91
C ARG A 157 -16.32 -10.66 -33.89
N LEU A 158 -15.08 -10.83 -34.33
CA LEU A 158 -13.93 -11.06 -33.45
C LEU A 158 -13.70 -9.85 -32.54
N SER A 159 -13.71 -8.64 -33.09
CA SER A 159 -13.54 -7.39 -32.35
C SER A 159 -14.60 -7.20 -31.27
N LEU A 160 -15.88 -7.44 -31.59
CA LEU A 160 -16.97 -7.37 -30.60
C LEU A 160 -16.82 -8.42 -29.49
N SER A 161 -16.42 -9.64 -29.85
CA SER A 161 -16.18 -10.71 -28.87
C SER A 161 -15.03 -10.38 -27.93
N LEU A 162 -13.95 -9.78 -28.46
CA LEU A 162 -12.81 -9.29 -27.68
C LEU A 162 -13.22 -8.17 -26.74
N LEU A 163 -13.99 -7.18 -27.20
CA LEU A 163 -14.51 -6.10 -26.36
C LEU A 163 -15.36 -6.64 -25.20
N GLN A 164 -16.23 -7.61 -25.46
CA GLN A 164 -17.03 -8.25 -24.39
C GLN A 164 -16.16 -9.03 -23.39
N LEU A 165 -15.14 -9.74 -23.86
CA LEU A 165 -14.21 -10.45 -22.98
C LEU A 165 -13.42 -9.47 -22.10
N CYS A 166 -12.88 -8.41 -22.70
CA CYS A 166 -12.13 -7.37 -22.00
C CYS A 166 -13.01 -6.58 -21.02
N ALA A 167 -14.29 -6.38 -21.30
CA ALA A 167 -15.26 -5.80 -20.36
C ALA A 167 -15.40 -6.66 -19.10
N LYS A 168 -15.66 -7.98 -19.28
CA LYS A 168 -15.76 -8.93 -18.17
C LYS A 168 -14.47 -8.98 -17.35
N GLU A 169 -13.31 -8.96 -18.01
CA GLU A 169 -12.01 -8.94 -17.35
C GLU A 169 -11.78 -7.64 -16.58
N SER A 170 -12.14 -6.48 -17.15
CA SER A 170 -11.99 -5.18 -16.48
C SER A 170 -12.77 -5.11 -15.17
N PHE A 171 -14.00 -5.60 -15.15
CA PHE A 171 -14.80 -5.68 -13.92
C PHE A 171 -14.14 -6.55 -12.85
N LYS A 172 -13.57 -7.70 -13.23
CA LYS A 172 -12.84 -8.55 -12.30
C LYS A 172 -11.59 -7.87 -11.76
N GLN A 173 -10.82 -7.21 -12.62
CA GLN A 173 -9.64 -6.47 -12.21
C GLN A 173 -10.00 -5.34 -11.24
N LEU A 174 -11.11 -4.63 -11.46
CA LEU A 174 -11.62 -3.63 -10.53
C LEU A 174 -12.01 -4.23 -9.16
N ASP A 175 -12.61 -5.42 -9.13
CA ASP A 175 -12.87 -6.14 -7.88
C ASP A 175 -11.57 -6.51 -7.15
N PHE A 176 -10.57 -7.02 -7.87
CA PHE A 176 -9.26 -7.33 -7.32
C PHE A 176 -8.55 -6.08 -6.79
N ILE A 177 -8.57 -4.97 -7.52
CA ILE A 177 -8.00 -3.69 -7.08
C ILE A 177 -8.67 -3.21 -5.79
N LYS A 178 -10.00 -3.32 -5.70
CA LYS A 178 -10.77 -2.95 -4.51
C LYS A 178 -10.39 -3.78 -3.29
N GLN A 179 -10.19 -5.09 -3.46
CA GLN A 179 -9.71 -5.97 -2.40
C GLN A 179 -8.27 -5.59 -2.00
N ARG A 180 -7.36 -5.53 -2.98
CA ARG A 180 -5.95 -5.22 -2.81
C ARG A 180 -5.71 -3.89 -2.07
N SER A 181 -6.46 -2.86 -2.42
CA SER A 181 -6.40 -1.55 -1.75
C SER A 181 -6.81 -1.64 -0.27
N ARG A 182 -7.80 -2.46 0.09
CA ARG A 182 -8.21 -2.69 1.48
C ARG A 182 -7.15 -3.44 2.27
N GLU A 183 -6.52 -4.45 1.67
CA GLU A 183 -5.39 -5.15 2.29
C GLU A 183 -4.21 -4.21 2.55
N ASP A 184 -3.88 -3.34 1.61
CA ASP A 184 -2.77 -2.40 1.74
C ASP A 184 -3.00 -1.39 2.87
N VAL A 185 -4.21 -0.83 3.00
CA VAL A 185 -4.59 0.03 4.13
C VAL A 185 -4.52 -0.74 5.45
N ARG A 186 -5.01 -1.99 5.49
CA ARG A 186 -4.93 -2.83 6.69
C ARG A 186 -3.49 -3.10 7.11
N ASN A 187 -2.62 -3.44 6.16
CA ASN A 187 -1.21 -3.72 6.42
C ASN A 187 -0.46 -2.46 6.89
N PHE A 188 -0.78 -1.30 6.30
CA PHE A 188 -0.27 0.00 6.75
C PHE A 188 -0.70 0.36 8.18
N LEU A 189 -1.98 0.13 8.52
CA LEU A 189 -2.45 0.35 9.89
C LEU A 189 -1.82 -0.66 10.86
N ARG A 190 -1.64 -1.92 10.46
CA ARG A 190 -0.99 -2.95 11.28
C ARG A 190 0.48 -2.65 11.54
N SER A 191 1.21 -2.11 10.56
CA SER A 191 2.63 -1.76 10.76
C SER A 191 2.80 -0.60 11.73
N ARG A 192 1.81 0.31 11.81
CA ARG A 192 1.79 1.45 12.73
C ARG A 192 1.11 1.18 14.07
N ALA A 193 0.28 0.14 14.15
CA ALA A 193 -0.34 -0.27 15.40
C ALA A 193 0.74 -0.72 16.39
N PHE A 194 0.68 -0.17 17.60
CA PHE A 194 1.62 -0.49 18.68
C PHE A 194 3.08 -0.12 18.43
N GLN A 195 3.36 0.79 17.48
CA GLN A 195 4.69 1.40 17.43
C GLN A 195 4.88 2.29 18.67
N PRO A 196 6.02 2.16 19.38
CA PRO A 196 6.38 3.09 20.44
C PRO A 196 6.37 4.52 19.91
N ALA A 197 5.69 5.45 20.59
CA ALA A 197 5.60 6.86 20.20
C ALA A 197 6.94 7.63 20.34
N HIS A 198 8.00 6.94 20.76
CA HIS A 198 9.35 7.43 20.92
C HIS A 198 10.30 6.40 20.31
N ASN A 199 11.44 6.86 19.80
CA ASN A 199 12.54 5.98 19.43
C ASN A 199 12.88 5.17 20.68
N LEU A 200 12.66 3.86 20.64
CA LEU A 200 13.16 2.99 21.70
C LEU A 200 14.66 3.24 21.85
N PRO A 201 15.22 3.22 23.06
CA PRO A 201 16.66 3.24 23.23
C PRO A 201 17.26 2.15 22.35
N THR A 202 18.10 2.52 21.39
CA THR A 202 18.86 1.57 20.56
C THR A 202 20.00 0.93 21.34
N MET A 203 20.23 1.39 22.56
CA MET A 203 21.25 0.91 23.47
C MET A 203 20.89 -0.49 23.97
N SER A 204 21.82 -1.44 23.83
CA SER A 204 21.61 -2.79 24.34
C SER A 204 21.62 -2.81 25.87
N LEU A 205 20.97 -3.80 26.49
CA LEU A 205 21.01 -3.97 27.96
C LEU A 205 22.45 -4.09 28.48
N ALA A 206 23.35 -4.69 27.69
CA ALA A 206 24.76 -4.79 28.02
C ALA A 206 25.44 -3.41 28.01
N GLU A 207 25.19 -2.62 26.98
CA GLU A 207 25.72 -1.26 26.86
C GLU A 207 25.21 -0.33 27.97
N CYS A 208 23.95 -0.50 28.42
CA CYS A 208 23.44 0.16 29.63
C CYS A 208 24.23 -0.24 30.88
N ALA A 209 24.47 -1.54 31.08
CA ALA A 209 25.19 -2.04 32.24
C ALA A 209 26.65 -1.57 32.26
N ASP A 210 27.30 -1.50 31.10
CA ASP A 210 28.67 -1.01 30.95
C ASP A 210 28.77 0.48 31.31
N ILE A 211 27.81 1.29 30.86
CA ILE A 211 27.73 2.72 31.21
C ILE A 211 27.46 2.89 32.71
N GLU A 212 26.57 2.07 33.29
CA GLU A 212 26.27 2.13 34.72
C GLU A 212 27.51 1.77 35.56
N MET A 213 28.21 0.68 35.22
CA MET A 213 29.49 0.31 35.83
C MET A 213 30.58 1.39 35.67
N GLU A 214 30.67 2.00 34.49
CA GLU A 214 31.64 3.08 34.23
C GLU A 214 31.33 4.33 35.05
N THR A 215 30.06 4.70 35.17
CA THR A 215 29.64 5.85 35.99
C THR A 215 29.78 5.59 37.48
N GLU A 216 29.49 4.38 37.94
CA GLU A 216 29.70 3.98 39.33
C GLU A 216 31.19 4.03 39.69
N THR A 217 32.05 3.43 38.86
CA THR A 217 33.51 3.42 39.10
C THR A 217 34.11 4.81 39.05
N LYS A 218 33.68 5.67 38.12
CA LYS A 218 34.29 7.00 37.88
C LYS A 218 33.69 8.16 38.68
N LYS A 219 32.40 8.12 39.06
CA LYS A 219 31.72 9.24 39.73
C LYS A 219 31.30 8.95 41.17
N ILE A 220 30.86 7.73 41.48
CA ILE A 220 30.27 7.39 42.79
C ILE A 220 31.32 6.71 43.70
N GLY A 221 32.10 5.78 43.14
CA GLY A 221 33.19 5.07 43.81
C GLY A 221 34.55 5.77 43.73
N ALA A 222 34.67 6.83 42.92
CA ALA A 222 35.86 7.67 42.96
C ALA A 222 35.98 8.29 44.36
N ALA A 223 37.04 7.91 45.08
CA ALA A 223 37.36 8.48 46.37
C ALA A 223 37.38 10.01 46.20
N LYS A 224 36.35 10.68 46.71
CA LYS A 224 36.35 12.14 46.80
C LYS A 224 37.70 12.50 47.42
N PRO A 225 38.51 13.38 46.80
CA PRO A 225 39.75 13.80 47.44
C PRO A 225 39.36 14.21 48.85
N LYS A 226 40.04 13.65 49.87
CA LYS A 226 39.82 14.04 51.26
C LYS A 226 40.00 15.56 51.27
N VAL A 227 38.90 16.28 51.24
CA VAL A 227 38.88 17.70 51.54
C VAL A 227 39.32 17.71 53.00
N VAL A 228 40.57 18.07 53.22
CA VAL A 228 41.02 18.44 54.54
C VAL A 228 40.13 19.63 54.90
N VAL A 229 39.13 19.37 55.73
CA VAL A 229 38.28 20.42 56.26
C VAL A 229 39.17 21.18 57.23
N GLU A 230 39.78 22.26 56.76
CA GLU A 230 40.26 23.29 57.66
C GLU A 230 39.03 23.73 58.47
N PHE A 231 39.09 23.54 59.79
CA PHE A 231 37.96 23.86 60.66
C PHE A 231 37.61 25.34 60.45
N PRO A 232 36.41 25.65 59.94
CA PRO A 232 36.04 27.03 59.71
C PRO A 232 35.85 27.73 61.05
N THR A 233 36.42 28.93 61.19
CA THR A 233 36.12 29.87 62.28
C THR A 233 34.61 30.05 62.42
N GLY A 234 34.10 30.35 63.62
CA GLY A 234 32.65 30.42 63.90
C GLY A 234 31.83 31.30 62.95
N GLU A 235 32.46 32.28 62.31
CA GLU A 235 31.87 33.13 61.27
C GLU A 235 31.50 32.37 59.98
N ALA A 236 32.32 31.39 59.57
CA ALA A 236 32.02 30.59 58.37
C ALA A 236 30.90 29.56 58.61
N TRP A 237 30.67 29.15 59.86
CA TRP A 237 29.46 28.39 60.24
C TRP A 237 28.19 29.23 60.17
N GLN A 238 28.28 30.51 60.51
CA GLN A 238 27.17 31.45 60.41
C GLN A 238 26.84 31.77 58.96
N ALA A 239 27.86 32.06 58.13
CA ALA A 239 27.69 32.31 56.71
C ALA A 239 27.02 31.13 55.97
N ALA A 240 27.44 29.89 56.25
CA ALA A 240 26.82 28.70 55.66
C ALA A 240 25.37 28.47 56.12
N LYS A 241 25.02 28.93 57.33
CA LYS A 241 23.64 28.87 57.85
C LYS A 241 22.77 29.94 57.21
N GLU A 242 23.30 31.15 57.05
CA GLU A 242 22.63 32.26 56.36
C GLU A 242 22.41 31.95 54.88
N GLU A 243 23.37 31.33 54.20
CA GLU A 243 23.23 30.94 52.79
C GLU A 243 22.10 29.91 52.60
N LYS A 244 22.01 28.91 53.47
CA LYS A 244 20.89 27.95 53.49
C LYS A 244 19.56 28.62 53.77
N GLU A 245 19.55 29.62 54.65
CA GLU A 245 18.34 30.38 54.96
C GLU A 245 17.90 31.27 53.78
N MET A 246 18.86 31.84 53.04
CA MET A 246 18.61 32.58 51.81
C MET A 246 18.11 31.68 50.69
N GLU A 247 18.65 30.47 50.55
CA GLU A 247 18.19 29.50 49.56
C GLU A 247 16.79 28.97 49.90
N ALA A 248 16.50 28.73 51.18
CA ALA A 248 15.16 28.39 51.65
C ALA A 248 14.16 29.52 51.37
N ARG A 249 14.53 30.78 51.62
CA ARG A 249 13.69 31.94 51.27
C ARG A 249 13.44 32.03 49.77
N LYS A 250 14.47 31.88 48.93
CA LYS A 250 14.32 31.86 47.47
C LYS A 250 13.38 30.76 47.00
N TRP A 251 13.41 29.60 47.66
CA TRP A 251 12.52 28.49 47.33
C TRP A 251 11.06 28.75 47.73
N ASP A 252 10.83 29.39 48.87
CA ASP A 252 9.49 29.83 49.27
C ASP A 252 8.97 30.94 48.33
N ASP A 253 9.77 31.96 48.03
CA ASP A 253 9.41 33.03 47.08
C ASP A 253 9.04 32.46 45.70
N TRP A 254 9.80 31.48 45.20
CA TRP A 254 9.51 30.83 43.92
C TRP A 254 8.15 30.09 43.94
N LYS A 255 7.80 29.40 45.03
CA LYS A 255 6.50 28.73 45.13
C LYS A 255 5.34 29.71 45.17
N ASP A 256 5.53 30.86 45.81
CA ASP A 256 4.53 31.92 45.89
C ASP A 256 4.34 32.60 44.52
N GLU A 257 5.43 32.82 43.78
CA GLU A 257 5.39 33.32 42.40
C GLU A 257 4.82 32.30 41.39
N HIS A 258 4.84 31.00 41.72
CA HIS A 258 4.40 29.91 40.84
C HIS A 258 3.18 29.19 41.43
N PRO A 259 2.02 29.87 41.55
CA PRO A 259 0.83 29.30 42.15
C PRO A 259 0.37 28.06 41.37
N LYS A 260 0.26 26.92 42.06
CA LYS A 260 -0.20 25.67 41.46
C LYS A 260 -1.67 25.79 41.05
N GLY A 261 -1.92 25.81 39.74
CA GLY A 261 -3.16 25.33 39.13
C GLY A 261 -4.20 26.38 38.77
N SER A 262 -4.18 26.83 37.51
CA SER A 262 -5.35 27.36 36.79
C SER A 262 -6.29 26.25 36.28
N GLY A 263 -6.20 25.05 36.85
CA GLY A 263 -6.97 23.87 36.45
C GLY A 263 -8.45 24.00 36.82
N ASN A 264 -9.27 24.28 35.80
CA ASN A 264 -10.72 24.10 35.72
C ASN A 264 -11.63 24.94 36.65
N LYS A 265 -11.45 26.27 36.68
CA LYS A 265 -12.43 27.20 37.30
C LYS A 265 -13.28 28.00 36.30
N MET A 266 -13.22 27.69 35.00
CA MET A 266 -13.85 28.49 33.93
C MET A 266 -14.85 27.74 33.03
N CYS A 267 -15.24 26.49 33.31
CA CYS A 267 -16.29 25.85 32.52
C CYS A 267 -17.22 24.97 33.38
N ASN A 268 -18.27 25.61 33.90
CA ASN A 268 -19.63 25.08 34.04
C ASN A 268 -20.54 26.24 34.43
N ARG A 269 -20.92 27.04 33.43
CA ARG A 269 -22.15 27.82 33.45
C ARG A 269 -23.13 27.05 32.59
N GLY A 270 -24.21 26.59 33.24
CA GLY A 270 -25.28 25.83 32.61
C GLY A 270 -26.08 26.61 31.58
#